data_AF-A0A352XS70-F1
#
_entry.id   AF-A0A352XS70-F1
#
_cell.length_a   1.000
_cell.length_b   1.000
_cell.length_c   1.000
_cell.angle_alpha   90.00
_cell.angle_beta   90.00
_cell.angle_gamma   90.00
#
_symmetry.space_group_name_H-M   'P 1'
#
loop_
_entity.id
_entity.type
_entity.pdbx_description
1 polymer ?
#
loop_
_entity_poly.entity_id
_entity_poly.type
_entity_poly.pdbx_seq_one_letter_code
_entity_poly.pdbx_strand_id
1 'polypeptide(L)' 'MGVERAVTRWHIQQQQILNQITALETKLAQDKQTPQKDLVQQLNDAHKKLRELGPCPKPMMG' A
#
# COMPACT_ATOMS: atom_id res chain seq x y z
N MET A 1 21.90 -14.29 2.43
CA MET A 1 20.49 -14.61 2.77
C MET A 1 19.76 -13.55 3.62
N GLY A 2 20.27 -12.32 3.81
CA GLY A 2 19.55 -11.28 4.58
C GLY A 2 18.65 -10.38 3.73
N VAL A 3 19.15 -9.97 2.55
CA VAL A 3 18.47 -9.02 1.68
C VAL A 3 17.24 -9.61 1.00
N GLU A 4 17.30 -10.89 0.59
CA GLU A 4 16.16 -11.58 -0.02
C GLU A 4 14.94 -11.59 0.89
N ARG A 5 15.14 -11.80 2.20
CA ARG A 5 14.05 -11.75 3.19
C ARG A 5 13.51 -10.33 3.39
N ALA A 6 14.37 -9.31 3.27
CA ALA A 6 13.95 -7.90 3.36
C ALA A 6 13.15 -7.48 2.12
N VAL A 7 13.58 -7.87 0.92
CA VAL A 7 12.85 -7.66 -0.34
C VAL A 7 11.50 -8.36 -0.29
N THR A 8 11.44 -9.63 0.13
CA THR A 8 10.17 -10.36 0.26
C THR A 8 9.22 -9.69 1.25
N ARG A 9 9.72 -9.26 2.42
CA ARG A 9 8.91 -8.52 3.40
C ARG A 9 8.38 -7.20 2.84
N TRP A 10 9.23 -6.44 2.16
CA TRP A 10 8.85 -5.19 1.51
C TRP A 10 7.77 -5.44 0.46
N HIS A 11 7.94 -6.46 -0.38
CA HIS A 11 6.98 -6.80 -1.44
C HIS A 11 5.64 -7.24 -0.87
N ILE A 12 5.63 -8.02 0.22
CA ILE A 12 4.38 -8.40 0.91
C ILE A 12 3.68 -7.17 1.47
N GLN A 13 4.41 -6.28 2.17
CA GLN A 13 3.82 -5.05 2.72
C GLN A 13 3.29 -4.14 1.61
N GLN A 14 4.03 -3.98 0.50
CA GLN A 14 3.59 -3.21 -0.65
C GLN A 14 2.30 -3.79 -1.25
N GLN A 15 2.25 -5.11 -1.46
CA GLN A 15 1.07 -5.80 -1.99
C GLN A 15 -0.14 -5.70 -1.07
N GLN A 16 0.06 -5.72 0.26
CA GLN A 16 -1.02 -5.51 1.22
C GLN A 16 -1.58 -4.08 1.12
N ILE A 17 -0.72 -3.06 1.06
CA ILE A 17 -1.15 -1.66 0.93
C ILE A 17 -1.89 -1.44 -0.39
N LEU A 18 -1.39 -2.00 -1.50
CA LEU A 18 -2.05 -1.92 -2.80
C LEU A 18 -3.43 -2.58 -2.79
N ASN A 19 -3.54 -3.78 -2.21
CA ASN A 19 -4.84 -4.43 -2.05
C ASN A 19 -5.82 -3.61 -1.21
N GLN A 20 -5.35 -2.94 -0.15
CA GLN A 20 -6.18 -2.05 0.64
C GLN A 20 -6.68 -0.85 -0.18
N ILE A 21 -5.81 -0.24 -1.01
CA ILE A 21 -6.19 0.85 -1.92
C ILE A 21 -7.26 0.36 -2.89
N THR A 22 -7.02 -0.76 -3.59
CA THR A 22 -7.99 -1.31 -4.56
C THR A 22 -9.33 -1.64 -3.90
N ALA A 23 -9.32 -2.19 -2.68
CA ALA A 23 -10.55 -2.50 -1.94
C ALA A 23 -11.30 -1.23 -1.54
N LEU A 24 -10.59 -0.18 -1.11
CA LEU A 24 -11.18 1.12 -0.77
C LEU A 24 -11.72 1.84 -2.01
N GLU A 25 -11.02 1.80 -3.15
CA GLU A 25 -11.50 2.34 -4.42
C GLU A 25 -12.72 1.57 -4.93
N THR A 26 -12.73 0.24 -4.80
CA THR A 26 -13.89 -0.58 -5.19
C THR A 26 -15.10 -0.27 -4.30
N LYS A 27 -14.90 -0.11 -2.99
CA LYS A 27 -15.95 0.34 -2.07
C LYS A 27 -16.45 1.75 -2.42
N LEU A 28 -15.55 2.67 -2.77
CA LEU A 28 -15.90 4.02 -3.21
C LEU A 28 -16.70 4.01 -4.52
N ALA A 29 -16.35 3.11 -5.45
CA ALA A 29 -17.03 2.95 -6.73
C ALA A 29 -18.40 2.28 -6.61
N GLN A 30 -18.54 1.27 -5.74
CA GLN A 30 -19.82 0.60 -5.46
C GLN A 30 -20.74 1.44 -4.58
N ASP A 31 -20.20 2.09 -3.57
CA ASP A 31 -20.95 2.76 -2.54
C ASP A 31 -20.83 4.29 -2.69
N LYS A 32 -21.64 4.85 -3.60
CA LYS A 32 -21.79 6.30 -3.77
C LYS A 32 -22.45 7.00 -2.56
N GLN A 33 -22.93 6.23 -1.58
CA GLN A 33 -23.75 6.71 -0.47
C GLN A 33 -22.99 6.84 0.86
N THR A 34 -21.85 6.16 1.01
CA THR A 34 -20.96 6.37 2.15
C THR A 34 -20.26 7.72 2.05
N PRO A 35 -19.91 8.35 3.19
CA PRO A 35 -19.28 9.66 3.19
C PRO A 35 -17.93 9.57 2.47
N GLN A 36 -17.91 10.04 1.23
CA GLN A 36 -16.75 10.02 0.33
C GLN A 36 -15.50 10.60 0.99
N LYS A 37 -15.68 11.55 1.92
CA LYS A 37 -14.61 12.11 2.75
C LYS A 37 -13.84 11.06 3.56
N ASP A 38 -14.51 10.08 4.14
CA ASP A 38 -13.89 9.09 5.02
C ASP A 38 -13.05 8.08 4.21
N LEU A 39 -13.62 7.62 3.09
CA LEU A 39 -12.92 6.74 2.15
C LEU A 39 -11.72 7.43 1.47
N VAL A 40 -11.88 8.71 1.09
CA VAL A 40 -10.78 9.51 0.53
C VAL A 40 -9.69 9.74 1.59
N GLN A 41 -10.05 9.97 2.85
CA GLN A 41 -9.08 10.07 3.95
C GLN A 41 -8.29 8.77 4.12
N GLN A 42 -8.97 7.62 4.10
CA GLN A 42 -8.34 6.29 4.19
C GLN A 42 -7.44 5.98 3.00
N LEU A 43 -7.85 6.35 1.77
CA LEU A 43 -6.99 6.24 0.57
C LEU A 43 -5.72 7.08 0.69
N ASN A 44 -5.85 8.31 1.20
CA ASN A 44 -4.72 9.21 1.36
C ASN A 44 -3.75 8.69 2.44
N ASP A 45 -4.27 8.09 3.52
CA ASP A 45 -3.47 7.44 4.55
C ASP A 45 -2.74 6.20 4.01
N ALA A 46 -3.41 5.37 3.21
CA ALA A 46 -2.78 4.22 2.55
C ALA A 46 -1.69 4.66 1.55
N HIS A 47 -1.91 5.74 0.80
CA HIS A 47 -0.91 6.35 -0.07
C HIS A 47 0.28 6.94 0.70
N LYS A 48 0.06 7.50 1.90
CA LYS A 48 1.13 7.94 2.78
C LYS A 48 1.97 6.75 3.24
N LYS A 49 1.33 5.68 3.72
CA LYS A 49 2.00 4.44 4.12
C LYS A 49 2.83 3.83 2.99
N LEU A 50 2.31 3.85 1.76
CA LEU A 50 3.05 3.39 0.58
C LEU A 50 4.31 4.26 0.33
N ARG A 51 4.20 5.58 0.51
CA ARG A 51 5.35 6.49 0.39
C ARG A 51 6.36 6.29 1.52
N GLU A 52 5.88 6.07 2.75
CA GLU A 52 6.71 5.78 3.93
C GLU A 52 7.42 4.42 3.84
N LEU A 53 6.83 3.45 3.14
CA LEU A 53 7.47 2.16 2.85
C LEU A 53 8.80 2.33 2.10
N GLY A 54 8.96 3.45 1.38
CA GLY A 54 10.20 3.82 0.72
C GLY A 54 10.57 2.91 -0.47
N PRO A 55 11.70 3.16 -1.13
CA PRO A 55 12.17 2.34 -2.23
C PRO A 55 12.49 0.91 -1.77
N CYS A 56 12.23 -0.06 -2.65
CA CYS A 56 12.55 -1.47 -2.42
C CYS A 56 14.02 -1.62 -1.96
N PRO A 57 14.29 -2.40 -0.90
CA PRO A 57 15.64 -2.60 -0.42
C PRO A 57 16.51 -3.17 -1.54
N LYS A 58 17.42 -2.34 -2.06
CA LYS A 58 18.28 -2.71 -3.17
C LYS A 58 19.32 -3.71 -2.66
N PRO A 59 19.45 -4.91 -3.27
CA PRO A 59 20.62 -5.74 -3.01
C PRO A 59 21.84 -4.97 -3.50
N MET A 60 22.71 -4.59 -2.56
CA MET A 60 24.09 -4.29 -2.90
C MET A 60 24.69 -5.59 -3.42
N MET A 61 24.69 -5.76 -4.75
CA MET A 61 25.59 -6.70 -5.40
C MET A 61 27.00 -6.27 -4.99
N GLY A 62 27.62 -7.07 -4.13
CA GLY A 62 29.06 -7.08 -3.85
C GLY A 62 29.55 -8.49 -4.11
#